data_AF-A0A2K1EMZ9-F1
#
_entry.id   AF-A0A2K1EMZ9-F1
#
_cell.length_a   1.000
_cell.length_b   1.000
_cell.length_c   1.000
_cell.angle_alpha   90.00
_cell.angle_beta   90.00
_cell.angle_gamma   90.00
#
_symmetry.space_group_name_H-M   'P 1'
#
loop_
_entity.id
_entity.type
_entity.pdbx_description
1 polymer ?
#
loop_
_entity_poly.entity_id
_entity_poly.type
_entity_poly.pdbx_seq_one_letter_code
_entity_poly.pdbx_strand_id
1 'polypeptide(L)' 'MSKFEKNLIKYLSYGFFVGIYYSFIKGPTTTSTPINGMFEFYTVPTSTFIFRTLSTSFLLSLFAGVVYTITFLCIRGNK' A
#
# COMPACT_ATOMS: atom_id res chain seq x y z
N MET A 1 26.44 1.27 -0.82
CA MET A 1 25.07 1.14 -0.31
C MET A 1 25.04 0.35 0.98
N SER A 2 24.61 0.98 2.07
CA SER A 2 24.57 0.41 3.42
C SER A 2 23.52 -0.71 3.53
N LYS A 3 23.71 -1.65 4.47
CA LYS A 3 22.72 -2.71 4.77
C LYS A 3 21.35 -2.11 5.15
N PHE A 4 21.37 -0.95 5.80
CA PHE A 4 20.17 -0.17 6.10
C PHE A 4 19.42 0.27 4.83
N GLU A 5 20.13 0.89 3.88
CA GLU A 5 19.55 1.39 2.63
C GLU A 5 18.95 0.25 1.78
N LYS A 6 19.64 -0.89 1.71
CA LYS A 6 19.14 -2.08 1.00
C LYS A 6 17.83 -2.60 1.62
N ASN A 7 17.75 -2.65 2.95
CA ASN A 7 16.54 -3.08 3.64
C ASN A 7 15.40 -2.07 3.49
N LEU A 8 15.70 -0.77 3.64
CA LEU A 8 14.71 0.30 3.49
C LEU A 8 14.05 0.25 2.11
N ILE A 9 14.87 0.13 1.05
CA ILE A 9 14.35 0.01 -0.32
C ILE A 9 13.53 -1.26 -0.51
N LYS A 10 14.00 -2.40 0.03
CA LYS A 10 13.24 -3.66 -0.03
C LYS A 10 11.84 -3.52 0.58
N TYR A 11 11.72 -2.87 1.74
CA TYR A 11 10.42 -2.63 2.38
C TYR A 11 9.57 -1.63 1.59
N LEU A 12 10.18 -0.56 1.06
CA LEU A 12 9.46 0.42 0.25
C LEU A 12 8.89 -0.21 -1.03
N SER A 13 9.70 -1.00 -1.73
CA SER A 13 9.31 -1.76 -2.91
C SER A 13 8.17 -2.72 -2.62
N TYR A 14 8.17 -3.38 -1.45
CA TYR A 14 7.12 -4.33 -1.08
C TYR A 14 5.74 -3.66 -1.02
N GLY A 15 5.65 -2.49 -0.38
CA GLY A 15 4.40 -1.73 -0.33
C GLY A 15 3.91 -1.26 -1.71
N PHE A 16 4.85 -0.93 -2.60
CA PHE A 16 4.53 -0.55 -3.98
C PHE A 16 3.99 -1.74 -4.80
N PHE A 17 4.65 -2.91 -4.73
CA PHE A 17 4.18 -4.11 -5.44
C PHE A 17 2.84 -4.63 -4.92
N VAL A 18 2.60 -4.53 -3.61
CA VAL A 18 1.28 -4.82 -3.02
C VAL A 18 0.23 -3.88 -3.61
N GLY A 19 0.52 -2.57 -3.70
CA GLY A 19 -0.38 -1.60 -4.34
C GLY A 19 -0.69 -1.94 -5.78
N ILE A 20 0.30 -2.34 -6.59
CA ILE A 20 0.08 -2.78 -7.97
C ILE A 20 -0.79 -4.05 -8.02
N TYR A 21 -0.51 -5.05 -7.19
CA TYR A 21 -1.27 -6.29 -7.15
C TYR A 21 -2.76 -6.05 -6.87
N TYR A 22 -3.07 -5.25 -5.85
CA TYR A 22 -4.46 -4.95 -5.50
C TYR A 22 -5.14 -4.02 -6.51
N SER A 23 -4.39 -3.09 -7.12
CA SER A 23 -4.96 -2.14 -8.09
C SER A 23 -5.26 -2.79 -9.43
N PHE A 24 -4.35 -3.61 -9.96
CA PHE A 24 -4.41 -4.10 -11.35
C PHE A 24 -4.73 -5.60 -11.47
N ILE A 25 -4.31 -6.43 -10.50
CA ILE A 25 -4.44 -7.89 -10.62
C ILE A 25 -5.70 -8.38 -9.91
N LYS A 26 -5.90 -8.00 -8.63
CA LYS A 26 -7.09 -8.39 -7.87
C LYS A 26 -8.32 -7.59 -8.29
N GLY A 27 -8.12 -6.32 -8.65
CA GLY A 27 -9.20 -5.39 -8.98
C GLY A 27 -10.07 -5.02 -7.78
N PRO A 28 -11.06 -4.13 -7.97
CA PRO A 28 -12.01 -3.78 -6.92
C PRO A 28 -12.81 -5.01 -6.53
N THR A 29 -12.72 -5.41 -5.25
CA THR A 29 -13.70 -6.32 -4.67
C THR A 29 -15.04 -5.62 -4.75
N THR A 30 -15.91 -6.08 -5.66
CA THR A 30 -17.28 -5.64 -5.73
C THR A 30 -17.96 -6.08 -4.44
N THR A 31 -18.11 -5.15 -3.49
CA THR A 31 -18.97 -5.35 -2.33
C THR A 31 -20.40 -5.38 -2.85
N SER A 32 -20.88 -6.57 -3.21
CA SER A 32 -22.29 -6.81 -3.49
C SER A 32 -23.05 -6.79 -2.17
N THR A 33 -23.55 -5.63 -1.80
CA THR A 33 -24.61 -5.57 -0.78
C THR A 33 -25.93 -5.78 -1.54
N PRO A 34 -26.66 -6.88 -1.31
CA PRO A 34 -27.93 -7.10 -1.98
C PRO A 34 -28.95 -6.11 -1.41
N ILE A 35 -29.34 -5.12 -2.20
CA ILE A 35 -30.47 -4.23 -1.90
C ILE A 35 -31.61 -4.73 -2.80
N ASN A 36 -32.68 -5.27 -2.22
CA ASN A 36 -33.83 -5.81 -2.96
C ASN A 36 -33.51 -6.88 -4.03
N GLY A 37 -32.55 -7.78 -3.79
CA GLY A 37 -32.26 -8.90 -4.70
C GLY A 37 -31.61 -8.50 -6.04
N MET A 38 -31.29 -7.21 -6.21
CA MET A 38 -30.51 -6.70 -7.33
C MET A 38 -29.08 -6.48 -6.87
N PHE A 39 -28.12 -7.03 -7.60
CA PHE A 39 -26.71 -6.76 -7.40
C PHE A 39 -26.39 -5.34 -7.90
N GLU A 40 -26.45 -4.34 -7.02
CA GLU A 40 -25.91 -3.01 -7.35
C GLU A 40 -24.38 -3.07 -7.32
N PHE A 41 -23.79 -3.05 -8.51
CA PHE A 41 -22.36 -2.88 -8.64
C PHE A 41 -22.04 -1.41 -8.36
N TYR A 42 -21.56 -1.09 -7.16
CA TYR A 42 -20.82 0.16 -6.95
C TYR A 42 -19.48 0.07 -7.68
N THR A 43 -19.50 0.19 -9.01
CA THR A 43 -18.30 0.40 -9.81
C THR A 43 -17.86 1.84 -9.60
N VAL A 44 -17.14 2.07 -8.51
CA VAL A 44 -16.22 3.21 -8.43
C VAL A 44 -15.38 3.15 -9.72
N PRO A 45 -15.29 4.24 -10.52
CA PRO A 45 -14.63 4.19 -11.82
C PRO A 45 -13.26 3.53 -11.68
N THR A 46 -12.96 2.51 -12.49
CA THR A 46 -11.78 1.64 -12.31
C THR A 46 -10.49 2.43 -12.14
N SER A 47 -10.36 3.58 -12.82
CA SER A 47 -9.24 4.53 -12.67
C SER A 47 -9.14 5.14 -11.27
N THR A 48 -10.25 5.53 -10.66
CA THR A 48 -10.29 6.09 -9.29
C THR A 48 -9.97 5.03 -8.23
N PHE A 49 -10.39 3.78 -8.44
CA PHE A 49 -10.00 2.66 -7.57
C PHE A 49 -8.50 2.36 -7.64
N ILE A 50 -7.93 2.29 -8.85
CA ILE A 50 -6.49 2.08 -9.06
C ILE A 50 -5.69 3.19 -8.40
N PHE A 51 -6.06 4.45 -8.65
CA PHE A 51 -5.35 5.60 -8.08
C PHE A 51 -5.42 5.61 -6.54
N ARG A 52 -6.60 5.33 -5.97
CA ARG A 52 -6.79 5.27 -4.52
C ARG A 52 -5.97 4.14 -3.88
N THR A 53 -5.99 2.95 -4.48
CA THR A 53 -5.29 1.76 -3.95
C THR A 53 -3.78 1.94 -4.02
N LEU A 54 -3.27 2.48 -5.13
CA LEU A 54 -1.85 2.79 -5.31
C LEU A 54 -1.39 3.89 -4.34
N SER A 55 -2.17 4.97 -4.21
CA SER A 55 -1.89 6.08 -3.28
C SER A 55 -1.85 5.60 -1.82
N THR A 56 -2.84 4.80 -1.40
CA THR A 56 -2.92 4.29 -0.03
C THR A 56 -1.73 3.37 0.28
N SER A 57 -1.40 2.47 -0.65
CA SER A 57 -0.27 1.55 -0.48
C SER A 57 1.08 2.27 -0.44
N PHE A 58 1.22 3.32 -1.26
CA PHE A 58 2.41 4.18 -1.24
C PHE A 58 2.56 4.93 0.08
N LEU A 59 1.49 5.57 0.57
CA LEU A 59 1.51 6.29 1.85
C LEU A 59 1.86 5.36 3.01
N LEU A 60 1.24 4.17 3.06
CA LEU A 60 1.52 3.18 4.11
C LEU A 60 2.98 2.73 4.09
N SER A 61 3.52 2.49 2.89
CA SER A 61 4.93 2.14 2.67
C SER A 61 5.88 3.25 3.15
N LEU A 62 5.54 4.51 2.87
CA LEU A 62 6.31 5.68 3.28
C LEU A 62 6.31 5.84 4.80
N PHE A 63 5.16 5.72 5.46
CA PHE A 63 5.07 5.75 6.92
C PHE A 63 5.94 4.64 7.55
N ALA A 64 5.86 3.41 7.04
CA ALA A 64 6.69 2.31 7.52
C ALA A 64 8.19 2.58 7.34
N GLY A 65 8.59 3.16 6.19
CA GLY A 65 9.97 3.55 5.93
C GLY A 65 10.49 4.64 6.88
N VAL A 66 9.66 5.63 7.20
CA VAL A 66 9.98 6.69 8.18
C VAL A 66 10.15 6.09 9.57
N VAL A 67 9.21 5.24 10.02
CA VAL A 67 9.31 4.58 11.33
C VAL A 67 10.56 3.71 11.43
N TYR A 68 10.88 2.96 10.37
CA TYR A 68 12.10 2.14 10.31
C TYR A 68 13.37 2.99 10.43
N THR A 69 13.39 4.15 9.75
CA THR A 69 14.53 5.08 9.78
C THR A 69 14.70 5.71 11.17
N ILE A 70 13.61 6.18 11.79
CA ILE A 70 13.64 6.73 13.14
C ILE A 70 14.12 5.68 14.13
N THR A 71 13.59 4.46 14.07
CA THR A 71 13.98 3.35 14.94
C THR A 71 15.48 3.04 14.80
N PHE A 72 15.99 3.00 13.57
CA PHE A 72 17.41 2.81 13.31
C PHE A 72 18.29 3.92 13.90
N LEU A 73 17.87 5.19 13.76
CA LEU A 73 18.57 6.33 14.34
C LEU A 73 18.56 6.29 15.88
N CYS A 74 17.43 5.95 16.51
CA CYS A 74 17.34 5.80 17.96
C CYS A 74 18.28 4.69 18.47
N ILE A 75 18.30 3.53 17.82
CA ILE A 75 19.19 2.41 18.21
C ILE A 75 20.65 2.78 18.02
N ARG A 76 20.98 3.52 16.95
CA ARG A 76 22.35 3.92 16.65
C ARG A 76 22.85 5.05 17.55
N GLY A 77 21.98 5.98 17.96
CA GLY A 77 22.33 7.07 18.88
C GLY A 77 22.41 6.66 20.34
N ASN A 78 21.84 5.50 20.70
CA ASN A 78 21.92 4.91 22.05
C ASN A 78 23.12 3.94 22.22
N LYS A 79 24.03 3.90 21.24
CA LYS A 79 25.30 3.16 21.26
C LYS A 79 26.46 4.15 21.25
#